data_AF-A0A2D6MJ89-F1
#
_entry.id   AF-A0A2D6MJ89-F1
#
_cell.length_a   1.000
_cell.length_b   1.000
_cell.length_c   1.000
_cell.angle_alpha   90.00
_cell.angle_beta   90.00
_cell.angle_gamma   90.00
#
_symmetry.space_group_name_H-M   'P 1'
#
loop_
_entity.id
_entity.type
_entity.pdbx_description
1 polymer ?
#
loop_
_entity_poly.entity_id
_entity_poly.type
_entity_poly.pdbx_seq_one_letter_code
_entity_poly.pdbx_strand_id
1 'polypeptide(L)'
;MDWSVFSDPSQAIGLLGHWLEESFEVNTFGVGYSQDEFRARVLSTPLVYARTQSGIEKYKFYGRIAEIHGELLDDPCDPDYLTDRVAADNLIQAHTEFRSVGITEKPAKGDEVIVRLKRQQTSVFGQESYDQKLGDYVKISIPLADIAGAYTPGSGNNLSAEECAAIATAFDDATGGTVGGMNPQARPSNDTNLDVLEGVTLKNRLDAMLVRPQKEISDWEGIVLHYTTNSQSEATIGSLGRDGLSYHFLIEKDGTIVQIVKTNRMSYHAGPGYNSTTIGIAFENEGFKSTDEAPQDWPHYPHPAGSRSMKAWEPYTDVQLAAGLVLVEGLKKKFPSIASVYQHSEISTGVKGDAGPMTDDIRDKMLTVVSQGTGPLQ
;
A
#
# COMPACT_ATOMS: atom_id res chain seq x y z
N MET A 1 8.03 -6.88 44.12
CA MET A 1 7.76 -8.03 44.99
C MET A 1 9.09 -8.65 45.39
N ASP A 2 9.26 -8.91 46.68
CA ASP A 2 10.42 -9.63 47.23
C ASP A 2 10.18 -11.14 47.07
N TRP A 3 11.08 -11.81 46.37
CA TRP A 3 10.95 -13.21 45.96
C TRP A 3 11.50 -14.20 47.00
N SER A 4 12.01 -13.71 48.13
CA SER A 4 12.65 -14.53 49.17
C SER A 4 11.69 -15.24 50.13
N VAL A 5 10.36 -15.04 49.99
CA VAL A 5 9.37 -15.49 50.98
C VAL A 5 8.71 -16.84 50.66
N PHE A 6 8.97 -17.45 49.50
CA PHE A 6 8.35 -18.73 49.12
C PHE A 6 9.33 -19.90 49.25
N SER A 7 9.06 -20.80 50.19
CA SER A 7 9.86 -22.02 50.44
C SER A 7 9.36 -23.26 49.68
N ASP A 8 8.27 -23.16 48.93
CA ASP A 8 7.69 -24.26 48.14
C ASP A 8 7.23 -23.77 46.75
N PRO A 9 7.83 -24.27 45.64
CA PRO A 9 7.44 -23.91 44.27
C PRO A 9 5.98 -24.23 43.91
N SER A 10 5.32 -25.14 44.62
CA SER A 10 3.93 -25.54 44.33
C SER A 10 2.89 -24.51 44.82
N GLN A 11 3.24 -23.65 45.78
CA GLN A 11 2.37 -22.57 46.24
C GLN A 11 2.37 -21.36 45.29
N ALA A 12 3.42 -21.19 44.48
CA ALA A 12 3.48 -20.15 43.45
C ALA A 12 2.54 -20.44 42.26
N ILE A 13 2.24 -21.72 41.98
CA ILE A 13 1.37 -22.13 40.87
C ILE A 13 -0.11 -21.85 41.21
N GLY A 14 -0.51 -21.96 42.48
CA GLY A 14 -1.86 -21.64 42.93
C GLY A 14 -2.21 -20.14 42.85
N LEU A 15 -1.23 -19.26 43.04
CA LEU A 15 -1.41 -17.80 42.90
C LEU A 15 -1.36 -17.33 41.44
N LEU A 16 -0.67 -18.05 40.54
CA LEU A 16 -0.77 -17.81 39.10
C LEU A 16 -2.15 -18.22 38.55
N GLY A 17 -2.76 -19.28 39.09
CA GLY A 17 -4.11 -19.71 38.72
C GLY A 17 -5.18 -18.67 39.04
N HIS A 18 -5.10 -18.06 40.23
CA HIS A 18 -6.10 -17.07 40.66
C HIS A 18 -5.94 -15.69 39.99
N TRP A 19 -4.75 -15.36 39.47
CA TRP A 19 -4.51 -14.16 38.66
C TRP A 19 -4.89 -14.35 37.18
N LEU A 20 -4.90 -15.61 36.70
CA LEU A 20 -5.38 -15.97 35.35
C LEU A 20 -6.90 -16.16 35.27
N GLU A 21 -7.59 -16.42 36.38
CA GLU A 21 -9.06 -16.56 36.39
C GLU A 21 -9.82 -15.23 36.63
N GLU A 22 -9.18 -14.17 37.13
CA GLU A 22 -9.80 -12.84 37.25
C GLU A 22 -9.60 -11.94 36.01
N SER A 23 -8.99 -12.45 34.93
CA SER A 23 -8.87 -11.75 33.63
C SER A 23 -9.70 -12.38 32.51
N PHE A 24 -10.54 -13.37 32.83
CA PHE A 24 -11.58 -13.88 31.93
C PHE A 24 -12.93 -13.23 32.26
N GLU A 25 -13.02 -11.90 32.08
CA GLU A 25 -14.26 -11.41 31.48
C GLU A 25 -14.31 -11.99 30.07
N VAL A 26 -15.40 -12.69 29.80
CA VAL A 26 -15.71 -13.39 28.55
C VAL A 26 -15.21 -12.55 27.37
N ASN A 27 -14.12 -13.00 26.73
CA ASN A 27 -13.58 -12.35 25.56
C ASN A 27 -14.52 -12.66 24.39
N THR A 28 -15.62 -11.92 24.30
CA THR A 28 -16.53 -11.89 23.15
C THR A 28 -15.83 -11.33 21.90
N PHE A 29 -14.63 -10.78 22.07
CA PHE A 29 -13.88 -10.08 21.04
C PHE A 29 -12.67 -10.93 20.64
N GLY A 30 -12.59 -11.26 19.35
CA GLY A 30 -11.58 -12.17 18.82
C GLY A 30 -10.14 -11.71 19.13
N VAL A 31 -9.21 -12.67 19.17
CA VAL A 31 -7.78 -12.40 19.39
C VAL A 31 -7.28 -11.36 18.35
N GLY A 32 -6.70 -10.26 18.84
CA GLY A 32 -6.02 -9.27 18.01
C GLY A 32 -6.74 -7.93 17.77
N TYR A 33 -7.82 -7.62 18.49
CA TYR A 33 -8.44 -6.28 18.45
C TYR A 33 -7.93 -5.35 19.56
N SER A 34 -7.99 -4.05 19.32
CA SER A 34 -7.73 -3.06 20.36
C SER A 34 -8.81 -3.09 21.44
N GLN A 35 -8.39 -2.86 22.69
CA GLN A 35 -9.34 -2.48 23.73
C GLN A 35 -9.83 -1.03 23.56
N ASP A 36 -9.12 -0.24 22.76
CA ASP A 36 -9.44 1.16 22.48
C ASP A 36 -10.61 1.27 21.50
N GLU A 37 -11.52 2.19 21.80
CA GLU A 37 -12.66 2.59 20.96
C GLU A 37 -12.35 3.92 20.26
N PHE A 38 -12.65 3.99 18.97
CA PHE A 38 -12.41 5.16 18.13
C PHE A 38 -13.74 5.74 17.64
N ARG A 39 -13.76 7.04 17.38
CA ARG A 39 -14.92 7.69 16.76
C ARG A 39 -14.73 7.67 15.25
N ALA A 40 -15.79 7.33 14.52
CA ALA A 40 -15.77 7.39 13.08
C ALA A 40 -17.06 7.99 12.52
N ARG A 41 -16.98 8.61 11.34
CA ARG A 41 -18.16 9.02 10.57
C ARG A 41 -18.46 8.00 9.50
N VAL A 42 -19.72 7.61 9.37
CA VAL A 42 -20.18 6.65 8.36
C VAL A 42 -20.27 7.33 7.00
N LEU A 43 -19.55 6.82 6.01
CA LEU A 43 -19.49 7.40 4.66
C LEU A 43 -20.37 6.65 3.65
N SER A 44 -20.72 5.40 3.93
CA SER A 44 -21.50 4.56 3.01
C SER A 44 -22.75 4.02 3.67
N THR A 45 -23.81 3.84 2.88
CA THR A 45 -24.97 3.04 3.31
C THR A 45 -24.54 1.61 3.67
N PRO A 46 -24.90 1.08 4.85
CA PRO A 46 -24.52 -0.27 5.22
C PRO A 46 -25.04 -1.34 4.25
N LEU A 47 -24.14 -2.21 3.80
CA LEU A 47 -24.44 -3.31 2.90
C LEU A 47 -24.49 -4.63 3.68
N VAL A 48 -25.62 -5.31 3.61
CA VAL A 48 -25.78 -6.65 4.19
C VAL A 48 -25.00 -7.65 3.34
N TYR A 49 -24.08 -8.39 3.96
CA TYR A 49 -23.24 -9.37 3.28
C TYR A 49 -23.46 -10.82 3.76
N ALA A 50 -24.09 -11.01 4.91
CA ALA A 50 -24.45 -12.34 5.40
C ALA A 50 -25.65 -12.26 6.35
N ARG A 51 -26.25 -13.41 6.64
CA ARG A 51 -27.26 -13.57 7.69
C ARG A 51 -26.90 -14.78 8.55
N THR A 52 -26.95 -14.64 9.87
CA THR A 52 -26.70 -15.75 10.80
C THR A 52 -27.83 -16.77 10.74
N GLN A 53 -27.61 -17.97 11.30
CA GLN A 53 -28.67 -18.97 11.48
C GLN A 53 -29.84 -18.45 12.33
N SER A 54 -29.56 -17.52 13.26
CA SER A 54 -30.58 -16.83 14.07
C SER A 54 -31.27 -15.67 13.35
N GLY A 55 -30.99 -15.44 12.07
CA GLY A 55 -31.63 -14.40 11.26
C GLY A 55 -31.03 -13.00 11.42
N ILE A 56 -29.96 -12.85 12.20
CA ILE A 56 -29.27 -11.56 12.39
C ILE A 56 -28.47 -11.23 11.13
N GLU A 57 -28.74 -10.07 10.54
CA GLU A 57 -28.00 -9.59 9.37
C GLU A 57 -26.62 -9.10 9.79
N LYS A 58 -25.59 -9.60 9.11
CA LYS A 58 -24.26 -9.01 9.15
C LYS A 58 -24.12 -8.01 8.02
N TYR A 59 -23.67 -6.82 8.34
CA TYR A 59 -23.49 -5.75 7.38
C TYR A 59 -22.12 -5.10 7.54
N LYS A 60 -21.72 -4.38 6.49
CA LYS A 60 -20.48 -3.63 6.45
C LYS A 60 -20.72 -2.23 5.90
N PHE A 61 -19.90 -1.28 6.31
CA PHE A 61 -19.89 0.09 5.80
C PHE A 61 -18.46 0.62 5.83
N TYR A 62 -18.22 1.71 5.13
CA TYR A 62 -16.96 2.43 5.18
C TYR A 62 -17.10 3.67 6.04
N GLY A 63 -16.08 3.99 6.82
CA GLY A 63 -16.07 5.16 7.69
C GLY A 63 -14.70 5.80 7.82
N ARG A 64 -14.70 7.09 8.17
CA ARG A 64 -13.51 7.89 8.45
C ARG A 64 -13.31 8.01 9.95
N ILE A 65 -12.10 7.73 10.45
CA ILE A 65 -11.79 7.73 11.89
C ILE A 65 -11.30 9.11 12.34
N ALA A 66 -11.93 9.70 13.35
CA ALA A 66 -11.65 11.05 13.82
C ALA A 66 -10.20 11.18 14.33
N GLU A 67 -9.79 10.23 15.16
CA GLU A 67 -8.48 10.27 15.81
C GLU A 67 -7.31 10.07 14.83
N ILE A 68 -7.60 9.53 13.64
CA ILE A 68 -6.61 9.33 12.57
C ILE A 68 -6.64 10.49 11.57
N HIS A 69 -7.82 11.05 11.27
CA HIS A 69 -8.01 11.98 10.16
C HIS A 69 -8.38 13.41 10.57
N GLY A 70 -8.39 13.73 11.87
CA GLY A 70 -8.81 15.03 12.39
C GLY A 70 -10.32 15.12 12.64
N GLU A 71 -10.83 16.35 12.78
CA GLU A 71 -12.25 16.59 13.07
C GLU A 71 -13.15 15.98 11.97
N LEU A 72 -14.21 15.28 12.40
CA LEU A 72 -15.17 14.60 11.51
C LEU A 72 -16.08 15.62 10.86
N LEU A 73 -15.55 16.25 9.83
CA LEU A 73 -16.30 17.19 9.02
C LEU A 73 -17.01 16.43 7.90
N ASP A 74 -18.05 17.03 7.34
CA ASP A 74 -18.87 16.37 6.33
C ASP A 74 -18.05 16.07 5.07
N ASP A 75 -18.21 14.85 4.55
CA ASP A 75 -17.48 14.40 3.37
C ASP A 75 -17.97 15.18 2.14
N PRO A 76 -17.12 16.02 1.52
CA PRO A 76 -17.53 16.79 0.34
C PRO A 76 -17.77 15.91 -0.90
N CYS A 77 -17.48 14.60 -0.83
CA CYS A 77 -17.52 13.64 -1.93
C CYS A 77 -18.55 12.53 -1.74
N ASP A 78 -19.60 12.80 -0.99
CA ASP A 78 -20.67 11.83 -0.78
C ASP A 78 -21.19 11.28 -2.15
N PRO A 79 -21.15 9.95 -2.38
CA PRO A 79 -21.51 9.32 -3.64
C PRO A 79 -22.94 9.56 -4.11
N ASP A 80 -23.83 9.92 -3.20
CA ASP A 80 -25.21 10.23 -3.55
C ASP A 80 -25.29 11.59 -4.27
N TYR A 81 -24.21 12.38 -4.26
CA TYR A 81 -24.10 13.68 -4.93
C TYR A 81 -23.17 13.67 -6.16
N LEU A 82 -22.47 12.57 -6.42
CA LEU A 82 -21.55 12.45 -7.54
C LEU A 82 -22.24 11.90 -8.79
N THR A 83 -22.03 12.55 -9.94
CA THR A 83 -22.54 12.07 -11.23
C THR A 83 -21.84 10.78 -11.69
N ASP A 84 -20.60 10.56 -11.27
CA ASP A 84 -19.85 9.31 -11.50
C ASP A 84 -19.84 8.47 -10.22
N ARG A 85 -20.82 7.59 -10.13
CA ARG A 85 -20.99 6.69 -8.98
C ARG A 85 -19.83 5.70 -8.81
N VAL A 86 -19.17 5.31 -9.90
CA VAL A 86 -18.05 4.35 -9.84
C VAL A 86 -16.83 5.02 -9.22
N ALA A 87 -16.52 6.26 -9.62
CA ALA A 87 -15.45 7.03 -9.00
C ALA A 87 -15.70 7.28 -7.50
N ALA A 88 -16.95 7.59 -7.14
CA ALA A 88 -17.36 7.78 -5.75
C ALA A 88 -17.19 6.52 -4.89
N ASP A 89 -17.65 5.37 -5.41
CA ASP A 89 -17.52 4.09 -4.72
C ASP A 89 -16.04 3.69 -4.54
N ASN A 90 -15.15 4.07 -5.47
CA ASN A 90 -13.70 3.84 -5.35
C ASN A 90 -13.06 4.71 -4.27
N LEU A 91 -13.45 5.98 -4.13
CA LEU A 91 -12.96 6.88 -3.08
C LEU A 91 -13.41 6.41 -1.69
N ILE A 92 -14.65 5.95 -1.56
CA ILE A 92 -15.15 5.38 -0.31
C ILE A 92 -14.36 4.13 0.09
N GLN A 93 -14.02 3.27 -0.87
CA GLN A 93 -13.25 2.05 -0.60
C GLN A 93 -11.82 2.30 -0.12
N ALA A 94 -11.31 3.53 -0.25
CA ALA A 94 -10.02 3.91 0.35
C ALA A 94 -10.10 4.08 1.88
N HIS A 95 -11.30 4.19 2.45
CA HIS A 95 -11.52 4.33 3.89
C HIS A 95 -11.60 2.97 4.60
N THR A 96 -11.65 2.99 5.94
CA THR A 96 -11.73 1.78 6.75
C THR A 96 -13.08 1.09 6.58
N GLU A 97 -13.07 -0.20 6.25
CA GLU A 97 -14.27 -1.05 6.24
C GLU A 97 -14.59 -1.49 7.68
N PHE A 98 -15.78 -1.18 8.16
CA PHE A 98 -16.30 -1.62 9.45
C PHE A 98 -17.35 -2.70 9.29
N ARG A 99 -17.29 -3.73 10.13
CA ARG A 99 -18.23 -4.86 10.11
C ARG A 99 -19.02 -4.96 11.40
N SER A 100 -20.30 -5.30 11.29
CA SER A 100 -21.16 -5.53 12.45
C SER A 100 -20.74 -6.80 13.20
N VAL A 101 -20.52 -6.70 14.50
CA VAL A 101 -20.23 -7.86 15.36
C VAL A 101 -21.30 -8.00 16.43
N GLY A 102 -22.32 -8.82 16.14
CA GLY A 102 -23.38 -9.14 17.11
C GLY A 102 -24.37 -8.01 17.39
N ILE A 103 -24.35 -6.94 16.61
CA ILE A 103 -25.23 -5.78 16.75
C ILE A 103 -26.26 -5.77 15.61
N THR A 104 -27.51 -5.45 15.95
CA THR A 104 -28.64 -5.37 15.01
C THR A 104 -28.91 -3.95 14.53
N GLU A 105 -28.57 -2.94 15.34
CA GLU A 105 -28.69 -1.53 14.99
C GLU A 105 -27.75 -1.23 13.83
N LYS A 106 -28.28 -0.68 12.73
CA LYS A 106 -27.49 -0.26 11.56
C LYS A 106 -27.31 1.25 11.62
N PRO A 107 -26.08 1.76 11.52
CA PRO A 107 -25.90 3.20 11.44
C PRO A 107 -26.34 3.72 10.07
N ALA A 108 -26.88 4.92 10.03
CA ALA A 108 -27.11 5.64 8.80
C ALA A 108 -25.81 6.30 8.33
N LYS A 109 -25.76 6.62 7.03
CA LYS A 109 -24.71 7.48 6.49
C LYS A 109 -24.74 8.84 7.19
N GLY A 110 -23.56 9.34 7.55
CA GLY A 110 -23.37 10.57 8.32
C GLY A 110 -23.40 10.40 9.83
N ASP A 111 -23.87 9.26 10.36
CA ASP A 111 -23.81 9.01 11.80
C ASP A 111 -22.36 9.02 12.30
N GLU A 112 -22.16 9.54 13.50
CA GLU A 112 -20.95 9.29 14.26
C GLU A 112 -21.11 7.97 15.01
N VAL A 113 -20.16 7.06 14.81
CA VAL A 113 -20.16 5.71 15.37
C VAL A 113 -18.90 5.49 16.20
N ILE A 114 -19.01 4.55 17.14
CA ILE A 114 -17.86 3.98 17.81
C ILE A 114 -17.44 2.70 17.10
N VAL A 115 -16.14 2.58 16.85
CA VAL A 115 -15.52 1.46 16.16
C VAL A 115 -14.29 0.97 16.90
N ARG A 116 -13.85 -0.25 16.59
CA ARG A 116 -12.58 -0.82 17.08
C ARG A 116 -11.73 -1.26 15.91
N LEU A 117 -10.42 -1.10 16.02
CA LEU A 117 -9.49 -1.50 14.98
C LEU A 117 -8.77 -2.77 15.37
N LYS A 118 -8.43 -3.58 14.36
CA LYS A 118 -7.56 -4.72 14.57
C LYS A 118 -6.14 -4.24 14.83
N ARG A 119 -5.45 -4.79 15.82
CA ARG A 119 -4.02 -4.56 16.01
C ARG A 119 -3.24 -5.40 15.00
N GLN A 120 -2.36 -4.77 14.24
CA GLN A 120 -1.38 -5.44 13.41
C GLN A 120 -0.18 -5.82 14.27
N GLN A 121 0.21 -7.10 14.23
CA GLN A 121 1.49 -7.52 14.79
C GLN A 121 2.60 -7.02 13.87
N THR A 122 3.12 -5.83 14.15
CA THR A 122 4.30 -5.29 13.47
C THR A 122 5.57 -5.88 14.05
N SER A 123 6.52 -6.18 13.15
CA SER A 123 7.75 -6.93 13.40
C SER A 123 8.76 -6.23 14.32
N VAL A 124 9.43 -7.02 15.17
CA VAL A 124 10.74 -6.85 15.85
C VAL A 124 10.95 -5.65 16.79
N PHE A 125 10.27 -4.51 16.63
CA PHE A 125 10.56 -3.29 17.42
C PHE A 125 9.42 -2.77 18.32
N GLY A 126 8.35 -3.55 18.52
CA GLY A 126 7.44 -3.35 19.66
C GLY A 126 6.47 -2.17 19.60
N GLN A 127 6.34 -1.46 18.47
CA GLN A 127 5.19 -0.58 18.25
C GLN A 127 4.06 -1.37 17.60
N GLU A 128 2.92 -1.47 18.29
CA GLU A 128 1.69 -1.99 17.72
C GLU A 128 1.06 -0.92 16.82
N SER A 129 0.70 -1.31 15.59
CA SER A 129 -0.02 -0.45 14.66
C SER A 129 -1.46 -0.94 14.49
N TYR A 130 -2.39 -0.05 14.13
CA TYR A 130 -3.78 -0.41 13.88
C TYR A 130 -3.99 -0.70 12.39
N ASP A 131 -4.83 -1.69 12.07
CA ASP A 131 -5.30 -1.98 10.72
C ASP A 131 -6.29 -0.90 10.30
N GLN A 132 -5.85 0.01 9.44
CA GLN A 132 -6.68 1.10 8.93
C GLN A 132 -7.65 0.65 7.82
N LYS A 133 -7.62 -0.63 7.40
CA LYS A 133 -8.53 -1.15 6.36
C LYS A 133 -9.72 -1.87 6.94
N LEU A 134 -9.58 -2.43 8.13
CA LEU A 134 -10.63 -3.27 8.72
C LEU A 134 -10.81 -2.97 10.21
N GLY A 135 -12.07 -2.73 10.58
CA GLY A 135 -12.49 -2.61 11.96
C GLY A 135 -13.84 -3.26 12.23
N ASP A 136 -14.19 -3.26 13.50
CA ASP A 136 -15.48 -3.71 13.99
C ASP A 136 -16.32 -2.49 14.39
N TYR A 137 -17.58 -2.51 13.99
CA TYR A 137 -18.57 -1.54 14.44
C TYR A 137 -19.07 -1.92 15.83
N VAL A 138 -19.14 -0.93 16.74
CA VAL A 138 -19.57 -1.12 18.12
C VAL A 138 -20.96 -0.55 18.37
N LYS A 139 -21.19 0.72 18.05
CA LYS A 139 -22.48 1.40 18.31
C LYS A 139 -22.56 2.74 17.60
N ILE A 140 -23.76 3.30 17.48
CA ILE A 140 -23.94 4.71 17.16
C ILE A 140 -23.51 5.53 18.39
N SER A 141 -22.66 6.52 18.16
CA SER A 141 -22.25 7.51 19.16
C SER A 141 -23.22 8.69 19.14
N ILE A 142 -23.40 9.29 17.96
CA ILE A 142 -24.28 10.44 17.74
C ILE A 142 -24.98 10.23 16.39
N PRO A 143 -26.32 10.06 16.36
CA PRO A 143 -27.07 10.01 15.12
C PRO A 143 -26.93 11.33 14.35
N LEU A 144 -26.88 11.29 13.02
CA LEU A 144 -26.74 12.47 12.17
C LEU A 144 -27.77 13.56 12.50
N ALA A 145 -29.01 13.15 12.79
CA ALA A 145 -30.11 14.07 13.15
C ALA A 145 -29.84 14.92 14.40
N ASP A 146 -28.94 14.45 15.28
CA ASP A 146 -28.60 15.10 16.54
C ASP A 146 -27.28 15.89 16.46
N ILE A 147 -26.57 15.82 15.34
CA ILE A 147 -25.34 16.57 15.12
C ILE A 147 -25.71 18.01 14.73
N ALA A 148 -25.60 18.94 15.68
CA ALA A 148 -25.89 20.35 15.47
C ALA A 148 -24.95 20.95 14.41
N GLY A 149 -25.53 21.56 13.37
CA GLY A 149 -24.76 22.09 12.25
C GLY A 149 -24.30 21.04 11.24
N ALA A 150 -24.73 19.78 11.37
CA ALA A 150 -24.61 18.79 10.31
C ALA A 150 -25.19 19.38 9.03
N TYR A 151 -24.37 19.37 7.99
CA TYR A 151 -24.72 19.92 6.70
C TYR A 151 -26.07 19.35 6.24
N THR A 152 -27.01 20.24 5.95
CA THR A 152 -28.31 19.87 5.37
C THR A 152 -28.10 19.66 3.88
N PRO A 153 -28.23 18.44 3.34
CA PRO A 153 -28.04 18.20 1.91
C PRO A 153 -29.09 18.99 1.12
N GLY A 154 -28.65 19.91 0.25
CA GLY A 154 -29.57 20.63 -0.64
C GLY A 154 -29.21 22.04 -1.10
N SER A 155 -28.01 22.57 -0.88
CA SER A 155 -27.67 23.92 -1.38
C SER A 155 -26.41 24.03 -2.27
N GLY A 156 -25.64 22.96 -2.47
CA GLY A 156 -24.43 22.96 -3.29
C GLY A 156 -24.52 21.98 -4.47
N ASN A 157 -24.33 22.51 -5.67
CA ASN A 157 -24.45 21.93 -7.02
C ASN A 157 -23.86 20.54 -7.27
N ASN A 158 -24.32 19.89 -8.36
CA ASN A 158 -23.75 18.70 -9.02
C ASN A 158 -22.22 18.80 -9.23
N LEU A 159 -21.43 18.47 -8.22
CA LEU A 159 -19.97 18.43 -8.34
C LEU A 159 -19.57 17.20 -9.16
N SER A 160 -18.63 17.39 -10.09
CA SER A 160 -17.94 16.28 -10.75
C SER A 160 -17.04 15.53 -9.75
N ALA A 161 -16.69 14.28 -10.06
CA ALA A 161 -15.75 13.49 -9.24
C ALA A 161 -14.41 14.20 -9.03
N GLU A 162 -13.97 14.99 -10.01
CA GLU A 162 -12.73 15.76 -9.98
C GLU A 162 -12.82 16.99 -9.05
N GLU A 163 -13.96 17.68 -9.05
CA GLU A 163 -14.23 18.78 -8.12
C GLU A 163 -14.35 18.27 -6.67
N CYS A 164 -14.99 17.12 -6.48
CA CYS A 164 -15.05 16.47 -5.18
C CYS A 164 -13.65 16.06 -4.69
N ALA A 165 -12.85 15.39 -5.51
CA ALA A 165 -11.46 15.05 -5.16
C ALA A 165 -10.63 16.28 -4.77
N ALA A 166 -10.82 17.41 -5.47
CA ALA A 166 -10.18 18.68 -5.15
C ALA A 166 -10.66 19.29 -3.83
N ILE A 167 -11.96 19.20 -3.50
CA ILE A 167 -12.49 19.71 -2.23
C ILE A 167 -12.04 18.82 -1.07
N ALA A 168 -12.12 17.49 -1.16
CA ALA A 168 -11.58 16.59 -0.14
C ALA A 168 -10.09 16.86 0.11
N THR A 169 -9.34 17.19 -0.95
CA THR A 169 -7.94 17.60 -0.85
C THR A 169 -7.75 18.92 -0.10
N ALA A 170 -8.45 19.97 -0.50
CA ALA A 170 -8.39 21.26 0.20
C ALA A 170 -8.85 21.18 1.66
N PHE A 171 -9.77 20.26 1.94
CA PHE A 171 -10.33 20.02 3.25
C PHE A 171 -9.33 19.36 4.21
N ASP A 172 -8.66 18.31 3.75
CA ASP A 172 -7.63 17.63 4.52
C ASP A 172 -6.41 18.55 4.76
N ASP A 173 -6.13 19.47 3.83
CA ASP A 173 -5.09 20.49 3.98
C ASP A 173 -5.45 21.58 5.02
N ALA A 174 -6.75 21.92 5.15
CA ALA A 174 -7.21 23.01 6.02
C ALA A 174 -7.29 22.64 7.52
N THR A 175 -7.46 21.35 7.85
CA THR A 175 -7.62 20.91 9.25
C THR A 175 -6.31 20.84 10.04
N GLY A 176 -5.15 21.09 9.41
CA GLY A 176 -3.86 21.19 10.09
C GLY A 176 -3.46 19.95 10.89
N GLY A 177 -4.13 18.81 10.65
CA GLY A 177 -3.89 17.55 11.34
C GLY A 177 -2.53 17.02 10.96
N THR A 178 -1.51 17.34 11.75
CA THR A 178 -0.28 16.55 11.82
C THR A 178 -0.63 15.18 12.40
N VAL A 179 -1.20 14.33 11.56
CA VAL A 179 -1.16 12.88 11.74
C VAL A 179 0.32 12.51 11.65
N GLY A 180 0.82 11.76 12.63
CA GLY A 180 2.23 11.45 12.84
C GLY A 180 3.08 11.45 11.56
N GLY A 181 3.80 12.56 11.35
CA GLY A 181 4.93 12.62 10.43
C GLY A 181 4.66 12.65 8.92
N MET A 182 3.46 12.96 8.42
CA MET A 182 3.27 13.19 6.98
C MET A 182 2.88 14.64 6.67
N ASN A 183 3.78 15.33 5.96
CA ASN A 183 3.59 16.67 5.41
C ASN A 183 2.50 16.63 4.31
N PRO A 184 1.45 17.48 4.37
CA PRO A 184 0.36 17.52 3.39
C PRO A 184 0.79 17.88 1.95
N GLN A 185 2.04 18.31 1.73
CA GLN A 185 2.60 18.52 0.37
C GLN A 185 2.87 17.21 -0.41
N ALA A 186 2.38 16.07 0.06
CA ALA A 186 2.70 14.73 -0.43
C ALA A 186 1.53 13.99 -1.10
N ARG A 187 0.51 14.70 -1.60
CA ARG A 187 -0.53 14.04 -2.41
C ARG A 187 -0.08 13.87 -3.86
N PRO A 188 -0.51 12.78 -4.55
CA PRO A 188 -0.16 12.54 -5.94
C PRO A 188 -0.55 13.77 -6.76
N SER A 189 0.33 14.22 -7.65
CA SER A 189 -0.03 15.32 -8.54
C SER A 189 -1.29 14.93 -9.31
N ASN A 190 -2.29 15.82 -9.38
CA ASN A 190 -3.45 15.68 -10.29
C ASN A 190 -3.04 15.52 -11.77
N ASP A 191 -1.75 15.64 -12.07
CA ASP A 191 -1.17 15.31 -13.35
C ASP A 191 -1.13 13.78 -13.58
N THR A 192 -2.26 13.27 -14.06
CA THR A 192 -2.46 11.88 -14.49
C THR A 192 -1.82 11.58 -15.85
N ASN A 193 -1.17 12.55 -16.51
CA ASN A 193 -0.54 12.30 -17.80
C ASN A 193 0.65 11.35 -17.65
N LEU A 194 0.66 10.27 -18.42
CA LEU A 194 1.81 9.38 -18.53
C LEU A 194 3.04 10.13 -19.05
N ASP A 195 4.22 9.61 -18.73
CA ASP A 195 5.43 10.06 -19.40
C ASP A 195 5.39 9.75 -20.89
N VAL A 196 5.83 10.70 -21.70
CA VAL A 196 6.05 10.47 -23.12
C VAL A 196 7.47 9.95 -23.31
N LEU A 197 7.57 8.67 -23.64
CA LEU A 197 8.83 7.98 -23.97
C LEU A 197 8.74 7.49 -25.41
N GLU A 198 9.67 7.95 -26.25
CA GLU A 198 9.65 7.64 -27.68
C GLU A 198 9.73 6.12 -27.92
N GLY A 199 8.73 5.57 -28.60
CA GLY A 199 8.66 4.14 -28.92
C GLY A 199 8.14 3.24 -27.79
N VAL A 200 7.71 3.81 -26.66
CA VAL A 200 7.24 3.04 -25.49
C VAL A 200 5.74 3.27 -25.29
N THR A 201 4.97 2.18 -25.17
CA THR A 201 3.56 2.24 -24.76
C THR A 201 3.45 1.99 -23.26
N LEU A 202 2.78 2.90 -22.53
CA LEU A 202 2.64 2.83 -21.08
C LEU A 202 1.17 2.62 -20.67
N LYS A 203 0.94 1.77 -19.68
CA LYS A 203 -0.33 1.64 -18.93
C LYS A 203 -0.27 2.54 -17.71
N ASN A 204 -1.27 3.40 -17.54
CA ASN A 204 -1.32 4.39 -16.46
C ASN A 204 -1.80 3.78 -15.15
N ARG A 205 -0.97 3.89 -14.10
CA ARG A 205 -1.31 3.57 -12.71
C ARG A 205 -0.74 4.59 -11.72
N LEU A 206 -0.65 5.85 -12.15
CA LEU A 206 -0.22 6.97 -11.29
C LEU A 206 -1.18 7.23 -10.12
N ASP A 207 -2.45 6.80 -10.25
CA ASP A 207 -3.52 6.88 -9.26
C ASP A 207 -3.34 5.90 -8.09
N ALA A 208 -2.61 4.80 -8.32
CA ALA A 208 -2.55 3.66 -7.40
C ALA A 208 -1.59 3.86 -6.21
N MET A 209 -1.02 5.05 -6.07
CA MET A 209 0.15 5.32 -5.25
C MET A 209 -0.14 6.34 -4.15
N LEU A 210 -0.34 5.83 -2.93
CA LEU A 210 -0.38 6.60 -1.68
C LEU A 210 1.06 6.90 -1.23
N VAL A 211 1.77 7.80 -1.92
CA VAL A 211 3.22 7.97 -1.68
C VAL A 211 3.53 9.03 -0.65
N ARG A 212 4.56 8.70 0.14
CA ARG A 212 5.40 9.67 0.86
C ARG A 212 5.80 10.84 -0.06
N PRO A 213 6.11 12.03 0.50
CA PRO A 213 6.47 13.20 -0.29
C PRO A 213 7.64 12.93 -1.24
N GLN A 214 7.40 13.03 -2.54
CA GLN A 214 8.41 12.77 -3.55
C GLN A 214 9.18 14.04 -3.92
N LYS A 215 10.51 13.93 -3.95
CA LYS A 215 11.37 14.99 -4.46
C LYS A 215 11.19 15.10 -5.99
N GLU A 216 11.14 16.33 -6.51
CA GLU A 216 11.28 16.58 -7.96
C GLU A 216 12.67 16.19 -8.43
N ILE A 217 12.72 15.45 -9.53
CA ILE A 217 13.95 15.02 -10.19
C ILE A 217 13.85 15.46 -11.64
N SER A 218 14.90 16.08 -12.17
CA SER A 218 14.94 16.51 -13.58
C SER A 218 15.86 15.65 -14.43
N ASP A 219 16.71 14.85 -13.79
CA ASP A 219 17.73 14.04 -14.46
C ASP A 219 18.11 12.80 -13.63
N TRP A 220 18.61 11.77 -14.28
CA TRP A 220 18.87 10.45 -13.67
C TRP A 220 20.23 9.89 -14.05
N GLU A 221 20.98 9.37 -13.08
CA GLU A 221 22.32 8.81 -13.32
C GLU A 221 22.25 7.34 -13.76
N GLY A 222 21.22 6.62 -13.37
CA GLY A 222 21.13 5.18 -13.63
C GLY A 222 19.75 4.57 -13.48
N ILE A 223 19.71 3.26 -13.60
CA ILE A 223 18.52 2.42 -13.48
C ILE A 223 18.80 1.30 -12.48
N VAL A 224 17.82 0.95 -11.66
CA VAL A 224 17.89 -0.22 -10.76
C VAL A 224 16.78 -1.20 -11.13
N LEU A 225 17.19 -2.44 -11.37
CA LEU A 225 16.31 -3.55 -11.70
C LEU A 225 15.88 -4.30 -10.44
N HIS A 226 14.59 -4.63 -10.41
CA HIS A 226 13.93 -5.37 -9.34
C HIS A 226 13.07 -6.51 -9.91
N TYR A 227 12.67 -7.45 -9.05
CA TYR A 227 11.47 -8.26 -9.26
C TYR A 227 10.42 -7.96 -8.19
N THR A 228 9.18 -8.38 -8.42
CA THR A 228 8.03 -8.07 -7.55
C THR A 228 7.80 -9.04 -6.39
N THR A 229 8.43 -10.23 -6.38
CA THR A 229 8.23 -11.35 -5.43
C THR A 229 6.86 -12.02 -5.55
N ASN A 230 6.07 -11.67 -6.56
CA ASN A 230 4.76 -12.24 -6.84
C ASN A 230 4.44 -12.14 -8.33
N SER A 231 3.47 -12.93 -8.77
CA SER A 231 3.01 -13.00 -10.16
C SER A 231 1.75 -12.16 -10.41
N GLN A 232 1.55 -11.07 -9.65
CA GLN A 232 0.39 -10.18 -9.81
C GLN A 232 0.79 -8.71 -9.60
N SER A 233 1.01 -7.99 -10.70
CA SER A 233 1.35 -6.56 -10.72
C SER A 233 0.45 -5.69 -9.82
N GLU A 234 -0.88 -5.86 -9.90
CA GLU A 234 -1.86 -5.12 -9.11
C GLU A 234 -1.68 -5.31 -7.60
N ALA A 235 -1.46 -6.55 -7.16
CA ALA A 235 -1.23 -6.87 -5.77
C ALA A 235 0.09 -6.27 -5.29
N THR A 236 1.11 -6.25 -6.15
CA THR A 236 2.42 -5.61 -5.89
C THR A 236 2.26 -4.11 -5.68
N ILE A 237 1.63 -3.42 -6.63
CA ILE A 237 1.43 -1.97 -6.59
C ILE A 237 0.70 -1.59 -5.30
N GLY A 238 -0.38 -2.32 -4.99
CA GLY A 238 -1.14 -2.09 -3.75
C GLY A 238 -0.33 -2.36 -2.48
N SER A 239 0.63 -3.29 -2.47
CA SER A 239 1.48 -3.56 -1.30
C SER A 239 2.56 -2.50 -1.14
N LEU A 240 3.27 -2.16 -2.21
CA LEU A 240 4.30 -1.12 -2.18
C LEU A 240 3.73 0.21 -1.72
N GLY A 241 2.56 0.60 -2.24
CA GLY A 241 1.86 1.80 -1.80
C GLY A 241 1.57 1.82 -0.31
N ARG A 242 1.15 0.69 0.29
CA ARG A 242 0.95 0.58 1.74
C ARG A 242 2.23 0.75 2.54
N ASP A 243 3.34 0.21 2.04
CA ASP A 243 4.62 0.23 2.75
C ASP A 243 5.39 1.56 2.53
N GLY A 244 4.83 2.45 1.70
CA GLY A 244 5.46 3.70 1.28
C GLY A 244 6.69 3.47 0.38
N LEU A 245 6.70 2.35 -0.35
CA LEU A 245 7.68 1.97 -1.35
C LEU A 245 7.10 2.16 -2.76
N SER A 246 7.95 2.25 -3.77
CA SER A 246 7.51 2.45 -5.15
C SER A 246 8.59 2.21 -6.19
N TYR A 247 8.17 1.71 -7.34
CA TYR A 247 8.94 1.73 -8.59
C TYR A 247 8.42 2.84 -9.51
N HIS A 248 9.22 3.27 -10.48
CA HIS A 248 8.71 4.12 -11.55
C HIS A 248 7.90 3.28 -12.54
N PHE A 249 8.45 2.11 -12.89
CA PHE A 249 7.85 1.20 -13.86
C PHE A 249 7.79 -0.23 -13.32
N LEU A 250 6.73 -0.94 -13.72
CA LEU A 250 6.58 -2.38 -13.57
C LEU A 250 6.30 -3.01 -14.93
N ILE A 251 6.92 -4.15 -15.23
CA ILE A 251 6.75 -4.88 -16.49
C ILE A 251 6.05 -6.21 -16.22
N GLU A 252 4.80 -6.34 -16.66
CA GLU A 252 3.96 -7.55 -16.51
C GLU A 252 4.47 -8.69 -17.40
N LYS A 253 4.05 -9.94 -17.13
CA LYS A 253 4.57 -11.13 -17.84
C LYS A 253 4.33 -11.16 -19.35
N ASP A 254 3.36 -10.40 -19.83
CA ASP A 254 3.04 -10.24 -21.26
C ASP A 254 3.83 -9.10 -21.94
N GLY A 255 4.69 -8.40 -21.20
CA GLY A 255 5.47 -7.25 -21.68
C GLY A 255 4.77 -5.90 -21.51
N THR A 256 3.57 -5.85 -20.91
CA THR A 256 2.92 -4.57 -20.60
C THR A 256 3.76 -3.76 -19.61
N ILE A 257 4.09 -2.51 -19.99
CA ILE A 257 4.83 -1.58 -19.14
C ILE A 257 3.83 -0.68 -18.40
N VAL A 258 3.78 -0.83 -17.09
CA VAL A 258 2.92 -0.06 -16.19
C VAL A 258 3.74 1.06 -15.57
N GLN A 259 3.29 2.31 -15.72
CA GLN A 259 3.89 3.44 -15.02
C GLN A 259 3.16 3.71 -13.71
N ILE A 260 3.93 3.74 -12.62
CA ILE A 260 3.45 3.86 -11.24
C ILE A 260 3.88 5.20 -10.63
N VAL A 261 5.09 5.68 -10.95
CA VAL A 261 5.59 7.00 -10.54
C VAL A 261 6.13 7.72 -11.77
N LYS A 262 5.88 9.04 -11.86
CA LYS A 262 6.39 9.88 -12.94
C LYS A 262 7.90 9.99 -12.86
N THR A 263 8.58 10.01 -14.00
CA THR A 263 10.04 10.14 -14.07
C THR A 263 10.56 11.52 -13.67
N ASN A 264 9.69 12.53 -13.45
CA ASN A 264 10.09 13.77 -12.81
C ASN A 264 10.02 13.72 -11.27
N ARG A 265 9.74 12.55 -10.69
CA ARG A 265 9.61 12.35 -9.25
C ARG A 265 10.51 11.23 -8.78
N MET A 266 10.99 11.36 -7.55
CA MET A 266 11.69 10.30 -6.84
C MET A 266 10.74 9.15 -6.48
N SER A 267 11.08 7.90 -6.83
CA SER A 267 10.44 6.70 -6.28
C SER A 267 11.25 6.11 -5.12
N TYR A 268 10.61 5.29 -4.28
CA TYR A 268 11.19 4.68 -3.08
C TYR A 268 11.45 3.18 -3.30
N HIS A 269 12.54 2.84 -4.00
CA HIS A 269 12.84 1.46 -4.42
C HIS A 269 14.19 0.91 -3.93
N ALA A 270 15.22 1.74 -3.83
CA ALA A 270 16.62 1.32 -3.65
C ALA A 270 17.32 1.94 -2.42
N GLY A 271 16.62 2.82 -1.68
CA GLY A 271 17.13 3.47 -0.47
C GLY A 271 17.71 4.87 -0.70
N PRO A 272 18.10 5.61 0.36
CA PRO A 272 18.28 7.07 0.31
C PRO A 272 19.32 7.61 -0.67
N GLY A 273 20.33 6.82 -1.06
CA GLY A 273 21.35 7.24 -2.03
C GLY A 273 20.97 6.99 -3.49
N TYR A 274 20.17 5.96 -3.76
CA TYR A 274 19.82 5.54 -5.12
C TYR A 274 18.42 6.00 -5.53
N ASN A 275 17.49 6.16 -4.59
CA ASN A 275 16.13 6.65 -4.88
C ASN A 275 16.15 7.99 -5.64
N SER A 276 17.07 8.89 -5.30
CA SER A 276 17.17 10.23 -5.88
C SER A 276 18.05 10.35 -7.11
N THR A 277 18.68 9.26 -7.56
CA THR A 277 19.60 9.25 -8.71
C THR A 277 19.30 8.16 -9.70
N THR A 278 18.37 7.25 -9.41
CA THR A 278 18.04 6.13 -10.29
C THR A 278 16.55 5.95 -10.53
N ILE A 279 16.23 5.45 -11.72
CA ILE A 279 14.89 4.98 -12.07
C ILE A 279 14.76 3.51 -11.65
N GLY A 280 13.86 3.20 -10.72
CA GLY A 280 13.46 1.83 -10.39
C GLY A 280 12.53 1.21 -11.44
N ILE A 281 12.94 0.07 -12.01
CA ILE A 281 12.15 -0.78 -12.90
C ILE A 281 12.00 -2.16 -12.26
N ALA A 282 10.77 -2.64 -12.11
CA ALA A 282 10.50 -3.99 -11.60
C ALA A 282 9.90 -4.89 -12.68
N PHE A 283 10.33 -6.15 -12.71
CA PHE A 283 9.71 -7.19 -13.51
C PHE A 283 8.76 -8.02 -12.66
N GLU A 284 7.55 -8.28 -13.15
CA GLU A 284 6.63 -9.20 -12.51
C GLU A 284 7.20 -10.62 -12.51
N ASN A 285 7.67 -11.07 -11.36
CA ASN A 285 8.39 -12.33 -11.20
C ASN A 285 8.40 -12.73 -9.71
N GLU A 286 8.21 -14.02 -9.45
CA GLU A 286 8.15 -14.61 -8.11
C GLU A 286 9.53 -14.67 -7.43
N GLY A 287 10.61 -14.43 -8.17
CA GLY A 287 11.98 -14.47 -7.70
C GLY A 287 12.48 -15.90 -7.62
N PHE A 288 12.70 -16.41 -6.41
CA PHE A 288 13.25 -17.74 -6.21
C PHE A 288 12.48 -18.55 -5.16
N LYS A 289 12.57 -19.87 -5.26
CA LYS A 289 12.05 -20.83 -4.29
C LYS A 289 13.16 -21.77 -3.81
N SER A 290 12.87 -22.55 -2.78
CA SER A 290 13.71 -23.71 -2.48
C SER A 290 13.66 -24.70 -3.65
N THR A 291 14.74 -25.46 -3.86
CA THR A 291 14.84 -26.41 -4.97
C THR A 291 13.77 -27.51 -4.92
N ASP A 292 13.20 -27.76 -3.75
CA ASP A 292 12.21 -28.83 -3.52
C ASP A 292 10.76 -28.34 -3.73
N GLU A 293 10.53 -27.02 -3.71
CA GLU A 293 9.21 -26.39 -3.86
C GLU A 293 8.99 -25.77 -5.25
N ALA A 294 10.06 -25.57 -6.01
CA ALA A 294 10.00 -24.91 -7.31
C ALA A 294 9.50 -25.82 -8.43
N PRO A 295 8.91 -25.26 -9.50
CA PRO A 295 8.74 -25.97 -10.75
C PRO A 295 10.06 -26.59 -11.24
N GLN A 296 9.97 -27.80 -11.80
CA GLN A 296 11.14 -28.60 -12.16
C GLN A 296 12.03 -27.96 -13.25
N ASP A 297 11.45 -27.08 -14.06
CA ASP A 297 12.10 -26.38 -15.16
C ASP A 297 12.78 -25.07 -14.74
N TRP A 298 12.64 -24.65 -13.48
CA TRP A 298 13.33 -23.46 -12.98
C TRP A 298 14.82 -23.72 -12.82
N PRO A 299 15.68 -22.89 -13.44
CA PRO A 299 17.12 -23.08 -13.34
C PRO A 299 17.64 -22.79 -11.93
N HIS A 300 18.67 -23.53 -11.53
CA HIS A 300 19.25 -23.44 -10.20
C HIS A 300 20.50 -22.55 -10.20
N TYR A 301 20.49 -21.52 -9.36
CA TYR A 301 21.63 -20.62 -9.15
C TYR A 301 21.86 -20.34 -7.67
N PRO A 302 23.10 -20.05 -7.24
CA PRO A 302 23.37 -19.63 -5.87
C PRO A 302 22.66 -18.30 -5.56
N HIS A 303 22.30 -18.10 -4.30
CA HIS A 303 21.70 -16.83 -3.88
C HIS A 303 22.76 -15.70 -3.88
N PRO A 304 22.50 -14.52 -4.48
CA PRO A 304 23.48 -13.42 -4.62
C PRO A 304 24.10 -12.96 -3.30
N ALA A 305 23.35 -13.03 -2.20
CA ALA A 305 23.85 -12.73 -0.85
C ALA A 305 24.87 -13.75 -0.28
N GLY A 306 25.55 -14.53 -1.11
CA GLY A 306 26.64 -15.43 -0.71
C GLY A 306 26.20 -16.72 -0.01
N SER A 307 24.93 -17.11 -0.10
CA SER A 307 24.49 -18.41 0.42
C SER A 307 25.07 -19.53 -0.45
N ARG A 308 25.63 -20.56 0.19
CA ARG A 308 26.03 -21.81 -0.50
C ARG A 308 24.83 -22.65 -0.94
N SER A 309 23.61 -22.31 -0.51
CA SER A 309 22.40 -23.01 -0.95
C SER A 309 22.00 -22.56 -2.35
N MET A 310 21.79 -23.54 -3.23
CA MET A 310 21.18 -23.30 -4.53
C MET A 310 19.72 -22.93 -4.33
N LYS A 311 19.25 -22.00 -5.16
CA LYS A 311 17.84 -21.62 -5.27
C LYS A 311 17.38 -21.85 -6.69
N ALA A 312 16.12 -22.22 -6.86
CA ALA A 312 15.48 -22.31 -8.17
C ALA A 312 14.86 -20.95 -8.48
N TRP A 313 15.20 -20.36 -9.61
CA TRP A 313 14.81 -19.01 -9.99
C TRP A 313 13.77 -19.03 -11.11
N GLU A 314 12.75 -18.19 -11.00
CA GLU A 314 11.76 -18.08 -12.05
C GLU A 314 12.37 -17.41 -13.30
N PRO A 315 12.30 -18.05 -14.49
CA PRO A 315 12.72 -17.39 -15.71
C PRO A 315 11.78 -16.23 -16.06
N TYR A 316 12.35 -15.13 -16.56
CA TYR A 316 11.59 -14.05 -17.17
C TYR A 316 11.12 -14.45 -18.57
N THR A 317 9.99 -13.92 -19.01
CA THR A 317 9.52 -14.17 -20.38
C THR A 317 10.34 -13.34 -21.37
N ASP A 318 10.53 -13.85 -22.59
CA ASP A 318 11.25 -13.11 -23.63
C ASP A 318 10.59 -11.75 -23.92
N VAL A 319 9.25 -11.69 -23.86
CA VAL A 319 8.49 -10.46 -24.07
C VAL A 319 8.67 -9.45 -22.94
N GLN A 320 8.81 -9.89 -21.68
CA GLN A 320 9.21 -9.02 -20.57
C GLN A 320 10.57 -8.41 -20.81
N LEU A 321 11.56 -9.23 -21.13
CA LEU A 321 12.94 -8.80 -21.32
C LEU A 321 13.05 -7.80 -22.50
N ALA A 322 12.35 -8.09 -23.61
CA ALA A 322 12.28 -7.19 -24.76
C ALA A 322 11.60 -5.85 -24.41
N ALA A 323 10.48 -5.87 -23.68
CA ALA A 323 9.82 -4.66 -23.21
C ALA A 323 10.72 -3.83 -22.30
N GLY A 324 11.48 -4.48 -21.42
CA GLY A 324 12.48 -3.83 -20.58
C GLY A 324 13.55 -3.10 -21.39
N LEU A 325 14.06 -3.72 -22.45
CA LEU A 325 15.07 -3.10 -23.31
C LEU A 325 14.49 -1.85 -24.02
N VAL A 326 13.30 -1.97 -24.59
CA VAL A 326 12.58 -0.85 -25.23
C VAL A 326 12.35 0.30 -24.25
N LEU A 327 11.96 -0.01 -23.01
CA LEU A 327 11.80 0.99 -21.95
C LEU A 327 13.12 1.72 -21.67
N VAL A 328 14.22 0.98 -21.50
CA VAL A 328 15.54 1.55 -21.21
C VAL A 328 16.03 2.44 -22.37
N GLU A 329 15.81 2.05 -23.61
CA GLU A 329 16.12 2.89 -24.78
C GLU A 329 15.34 4.20 -24.76
N GLY A 330 14.02 4.14 -24.49
CA GLY A 330 13.16 5.32 -24.36
C GLY A 330 13.60 6.24 -23.22
N LEU A 331 13.98 5.65 -22.07
CA LEU A 331 14.50 6.39 -20.93
C LEU A 331 15.85 7.05 -21.22
N LYS A 332 16.78 6.35 -21.89
CA LYS A 332 18.08 6.91 -22.28
C LYS A 332 17.94 8.08 -23.27
N LYS A 333 17.00 7.99 -24.21
CA LYS A 333 16.69 9.10 -25.12
C LYS A 333 16.18 10.34 -24.36
N LYS A 334 15.28 10.13 -23.38
CA LYS A 334 14.71 11.21 -22.56
C LYS A 334 15.72 11.78 -21.56
N PHE A 335 16.54 10.92 -20.95
CA PHE A 335 17.53 11.26 -19.92
C PHE A 335 18.92 10.77 -20.36
N PRO A 336 19.64 11.56 -21.19
CA PRO A 336 20.94 11.16 -21.74
C PRO A 336 22.04 10.92 -20.71
N SER A 337 21.87 11.43 -19.49
CA SER A 337 22.76 11.26 -18.33
C SER A 337 22.76 9.84 -17.76
N ILE A 338 21.72 9.03 -18.00
CA ILE A 338 21.65 7.64 -17.54
C ILE A 338 22.83 6.89 -18.15
N ALA A 339 23.75 6.42 -17.30
CA ALA A 339 24.98 5.76 -17.73
C ALA A 339 25.20 4.38 -17.09
N SER A 340 24.35 4.01 -16.13
CA SER A 340 24.50 2.78 -15.36
C SER A 340 23.19 2.01 -15.26
N VAL A 341 23.31 0.68 -15.21
CA VAL A 341 22.22 -0.24 -14.89
C VAL A 341 22.70 -1.18 -13.79
N TYR A 342 21.93 -1.25 -12.72
CA TYR A 342 22.23 -2.07 -11.55
C TYR A 342 21.11 -3.07 -11.32
N GLN A 343 21.44 -4.22 -10.77
CA GLN A 343 20.50 -5.00 -9.98
C GLN A 343 20.47 -4.46 -8.55
N HIS A 344 19.33 -4.58 -7.89
CA HIS A 344 19.21 -4.13 -6.50
C HIS A 344 20.21 -4.82 -5.55
N SER A 345 20.57 -6.07 -5.84
CA SER A 345 21.57 -6.87 -5.14
C SER A 345 22.99 -6.28 -5.23
N GLU A 346 23.33 -5.59 -6.32
CA GLU A 346 24.66 -4.98 -6.53
C GLU A 346 24.86 -3.72 -5.68
N ILE A 347 23.77 -3.03 -5.32
CA ILE A 347 23.81 -1.72 -4.66
C ILE A 347 23.35 -1.76 -3.19
N SER A 348 22.67 -2.84 -2.79
CA SER A 348 22.21 -3.04 -1.42
C SER A 348 23.32 -3.65 -0.56
N THR A 349 23.63 -3.04 0.58
CA THR A 349 24.65 -3.52 1.54
C THR A 349 24.20 -4.75 2.35
N GLY A 350 23.36 -5.62 1.81
CA GLY A 350 22.65 -6.65 2.58
C GLY A 350 22.22 -7.89 1.78
N VAL A 351 21.31 -8.68 2.37
CA VAL A 351 20.89 -10.02 1.93
C VAL A 351 19.97 -10.05 0.69
N LYS A 352 19.85 -8.93 -0.04
CA LYS A 352 18.88 -8.82 -1.14
C LYS A 352 19.34 -9.63 -2.35
N GLY A 353 18.42 -10.40 -2.90
CA GLY A 353 18.65 -11.28 -4.06
C GLY A 353 18.10 -10.74 -5.37
N ASP A 354 17.39 -9.61 -5.38
CA ASP A 354 16.71 -9.08 -6.57
C ASP A 354 17.64 -8.20 -7.44
N ALA A 355 17.48 -8.16 -8.77
CA ALA A 355 16.51 -8.91 -9.59
C ALA A 355 16.93 -10.36 -9.90
N GLY A 356 18.05 -10.82 -9.33
CA GLY A 356 18.51 -12.20 -9.41
C GLY A 356 19.28 -12.53 -10.70
N PRO A 357 19.95 -13.69 -10.72
CA PRO A 357 20.86 -14.09 -11.79
C PRO A 357 20.17 -14.24 -13.15
N MET A 358 18.85 -14.43 -13.16
CA MET A 358 18.05 -14.49 -14.38
C MET A 358 17.98 -13.15 -15.13
N THR A 359 18.44 -12.05 -14.52
CA THR A 359 18.53 -10.73 -15.17
C THR A 359 19.93 -10.36 -15.69
N ASP A 360 20.96 -11.18 -15.46
CA ASP A 360 22.35 -10.82 -15.78
C ASP A 360 22.52 -10.44 -17.27
N ASP A 361 22.07 -11.29 -18.18
CA ASP A 361 22.18 -11.06 -19.64
C ASP A 361 21.42 -9.81 -20.11
N ILE A 362 20.19 -9.62 -19.62
CA ILE A 362 19.40 -8.43 -20.02
C ILE A 362 19.98 -7.16 -19.43
N ARG A 363 20.49 -7.20 -18.19
CA ARG A 363 21.14 -6.09 -17.52
C ARG A 363 22.38 -5.66 -18.31
N ASP A 364 23.19 -6.58 -18.79
CA ASP A 364 24.38 -6.26 -19.58
C ASP A 364 24.04 -5.66 -20.96
N LYS A 365 22.96 -6.15 -21.59
CA LYS A 365 22.41 -5.53 -22.81
C LYS A 365 21.90 -4.10 -22.55
N MET A 366 21.14 -3.90 -21.48
CA MET A 366 20.68 -2.57 -21.07
C MET A 366 21.84 -1.63 -20.71
N LEU A 367 22.87 -2.15 -20.03
CA LEU A 367 24.10 -1.40 -19.73
C LEU A 367 24.82 -0.98 -21.01
N THR A 368 24.86 -1.85 -22.02
CA THR A 368 25.40 -1.53 -23.34
C THR A 368 24.62 -0.39 -23.99
N VAL A 369 23.28 -0.42 -23.94
CA VAL A 369 22.43 0.67 -24.46
C VAL A 369 22.73 2.01 -23.77
N VAL A 370 22.82 2.04 -22.43
CA VAL A 370 23.00 3.32 -21.72
C VAL A 370 24.44 3.84 -21.75
N SER A 371 25.42 2.96 -21.96
CA SER A 371 26.84 3.32 -22.08
C SER A 371 27.23 3.83 -23.46
N GLN A 372 26.47 3.47 -24.50
CA GLN A 372 26.63 4.06 -25.82
C GLN A 372 26.15 5.52 -25.76
N GLY A 373 26.97 6.44 -26.29
CA GLY A 373 26.55 7.82 -26.51
C GLY A 373 25.32 7.86 -27.41
N THR A 374 24.55 8.95 -27.40
CA THR A 374 23.27 9.13 -28.13
C THR A 374 23.38 9.12 -29.67
N GLY A 375 24.39 8.46 -30.24
CA GLY A 375 24.45 8.14 -31.65
C GLY A 375 23.43 7.05 -32.02
N PRO A 376 22.90 7.07 -33.25
CA PRO A 376 21.96 6.04 -33.69
C PRO A 376 22.60 4.64 -33.63
N LEU A 377 21.86 3.68 -33.07
CA LEU A 377 22.18 2.26 -33.14
C LEU A 377 22.26 1.86 -34.62
N GLN A 378 23.42 1.35 -35.05
CA GLN A 378 23.65 0.85 -36.42
C GLN A 378 23.19 -0.59 -36.59
#